data_AF-A0A0L7KPD5-F1
#
_entry.id   AF-A0A0L7KPD5-F1
#
_cell.length_a   1.000
_cell.length_b   1.000
_cell.length_c   1.000
_cell.angle_alpha   90.00
_cell.angle_beta   90.00
_cell.angle_gamma   90.00
#
_symmetry.space_group_name_H-M   'P 1'
#
loop_
_entity.id
_entity.type
_entity.pdbx_description
1 polymer ?
#
loop_
_entity_poly.entity_id
_entity_poly.type
_entity_poly.pdbx_seq_one_letter_code
_entity_poly.pdbx_strand_id
1 'polypeptide(L)'
;MADDGISCHYIAEGDSLLSAEDTSFSPPTDSIFFHETSCRGGLNSRQACAVESAAKSHPWRNIYVLFSGPVTESALHITSSSLFVLKKYPNINFARVHIDEYAKNTAVEEFLAKKTIHASPYKITHTSNYLRFITLFKYGGLYLDMDMIVLKPFYGLGRNWVVRENDHFIGSAVVNAAKDGLGQEFTRRVLE
;
A
#
# COMPACT_ATOMS: atom_id res chain seq x y z
N MET A 1 -4.08 6.70 -27.39
CA MET A 1 -5.03 6.73 -26.26
C MET A 1 -4.46 7.69 -25.25
N ALA A 2 -5.25 8.64 -24.75
CA ALA A 2 -4.79 9.50 -23.65
C ALA A 2 -4.53 8.62 -22.43
N ASP A 3 -3.39 8.84 -21.76
CA ASP A 3 -3.06 8.17 -20.50
C ASP A 3 -4.12 8.54 -19.47
N ASP A 4 -4.89 7.55 -19.03
CA ASP A 4 -5.95 7.70 -18.03
C ASP A 4 -5.40 7.65 -16.59
N GLY A 5 -4.07 7.51 -16.45
CA GLY A 5 -3.32 7.50 -15.20
C GLY A 5 -3.45 6.22 -14.37
N ILE A 6 -4.23 5.23 -14.84
CA ILE A 6 -4.50 3.98 -14.09
C ILE A 6 -4.54 2.72 -14.95
N SER A 7 -4.53 2.83 -16.28
CA SER A 7 -4.52 1.67 -17.19
C SER A 7 -3.34 0.73 -16.95
N CYS A 8 -2.21 1.25 -16.46
CA CYS A 8 -1.05 0.43 -16.08
C CYS A 8 -1.38 -0.62 -15.00
N HIS A 9 -2.46 -0.42 -14.23
CA HIS A 9 -2.87 -1.36 -13.19
C HIS A 9 -3.19 -2.75 -13.73
N TYR A 10 -3.48 -2.83 -15.02
CA TYR A 10 -3.87 -4.06 -15.71
C TYR A 10 -2.81 -4.54 -16.70
N ILE A 11 -1.62 -3.94 -16.69
CA ILE A 11 -0.47 -4.41 -17.46
C ILE A 11 0.30 -5.43 -16.62
N ALA A 12 0.49 -6.63 -17.16
CA ALA A 12 1.30 -7.68 -16.52
C ALA A 12 2.72 -7.77 -17.10
N GLU A 13 2.93 -7.27 -18.32
CA GLU A 13 4.21 -7.34 -19.00
C GLU A 13 5.23 -6.34 -18.43
N GLY A 14 6.49 -6.75 -18.36
CA GLY A 14 7.60 -5.88 -17.95
C GLY A 14 7.72 -5.60 -16.44
N ASP A 15 6.86 -6.21 -15.62
CA ASP A 15 6.99 -6.17 -14.17
C ASP A 15 8.11 -7.11 -13.68
N SER A 16 8.85 -6.67 -12.67
CA SER A 16 9.99 -7.40 -12.09
C SER A 16 9.78 -7.72 -10.61
N LEU A 17 8.60 -7.43 -10.06
CA LEU A 17 8.26 -7.69 -8.66
C LEU A 17 7.48 -9.01 -8.51
N LEU A 18 7.60 -9.61 -7.31
CA LEU A 18 6.74 -10.74 -6.94
C LEU A 18 5.32 -10.26 -6.65
N SER A 19 4.35 -11.11 -6.95
CA SER A 19 2.93 -10.81 -6.73
C SER A 19 2.57 -10.88 -5.25
N ALA A 20 1.79 -9.90 -4.78
CA ALA A 20 1.22 -9.88 -3.43
C ALA A 20 0.04 -10.85 -3.26
N GLU A 21 -0.39 -11.48 -4.36
CA GLU A 21 -1.41 -12.52 -4.39
C GLU A 21 -0.81 -13.94 -4.40
N ASP A 22 0.52 -14.06 -4.55
CA ASP A 22 1.20 -15.36 -4.48
C ASP A 22 1.14 -15.95 -3.07
N THR A 23 1.07 -17.28 -2.96
CA THR A 23 1.06 -17.98 -1.67
C THR A 23 2.32 -17.75 -0.83
N SER A 24 3.43 -17.36 -1.47
CA SER A 24 4.68 -16.97 -0.80
C SER A 24 4.60 -15.59 -0.15
N PHE A 25 3.66 -14.73 -0.56
CA PHE A 25 3.44 -13.42 0.04
C PHE A 25 2.67 -13.55 1.36
N SER A 26 3.42 -13.72 2.45
CA SER A 26 2.87 -13.88 3.80
C SER A 26 3.49 -12.84 4.75
N PRO A 27 3.07 -11.57 4.66
CA PRO A 27 3.60 -10.53 5.54
C PRO A 27 3.23 -10.82 7.00
N PRO A 28 4.16 -10.61 7.97
CA PRO A 28 3.82 -10.66 9.38
C PRO A 28 2.65 -9.72 9.72
N THR A 29 1.82 -10.11 10.69
CA THR A 29 0.57 -9.38 11.03
C THR A 29 0.79 -7.97 11.58
N ASP A 30 2.03 -7.64 11.97
CA ASP A 30 2.44 -6.32 12.44
C ASP A 30 3.26 -5.57 11.37
N SER A 31 3.20 -5.96 10.11
CA SER A 31 3.90 -5.25 9.03
C SER A 31 3.37 -3.82 8.81
N ILE A 32 4.17 -3.01 8.13
CA ILE A 32 3.83 -1.64 7.73
C ILE A 32 3.69 -1.61 6.20
N PHE A 33 2.63 -1.00 5.68
CA PHE A 33 2.29 -1.02 4.26
C PHE A 33 2.20 0.39 3.69
N PHE A 34 2.68 0.54 2.46
CA PHE A 34 2.51 1.71 1.59
C PHE A 34 1.98 1.25 0.23
N HIS A 35 1.21 2.11 -0.46
CA HIS A 35 0.70 1.84 -1.81
C HIS A 35 1.14 2.91 -2.81
N GLU A 36 1.84 2.50 -3.88
CA GLU A 36 2.10 3.35 -5.05
C GLU A 36 1.05 3.02 -6.10
N THR A 37 0.14 3.96 -6.35
CA THR A 37 -0.99 3.75 -7.28
C THR A 37 -0.94 4.61 -8.53
N SER A 38 0.11 5.42 -8.69
CA SER A 38 0.18 6.46 -9.72
C SER A 38 0.85 5.98 -11.01
N CYS A 39 1.10 4.69 -11.17
CA CYS A 39 1.65 4.10 -12.40
C CYS A 39 3.06 4.59 -12.79
N ARG A 40 3.81 5.22 -11.89
CA ARG A 40 5.10 5.84 -12.24
C ARG A 40 6.27 4.86 -12.36
N GLY A 41 6.08 3.61 -11.93
CA GLY A 41 7.13 2.56 -11.97
C GLY A 41 8.31 2.80 -11.02
N GLY A 42 8.12 3.61 -9.97
CA GLY A 42 9.18 4.01 -9.03
C GLY A 42 8.66 4.91 -7.91
N LEU A 43 9.58 5.52 -7.15
CA LEU A 43 9.24 6.49 -6.10
C LEU A 43 10.02 7.78 -6.30
N ASN A 44 9.35 8.92 -6.11
CA ASN A 44 10.05 10.20 -6.01
C ASN A 44 10.75 10.33 -4.64
N SER A 45 11.56 11.37 -4.46
CA SER A 45 12.34 11.59 -3.23
C SER A 45 11.47 11.75 -1.98
N ARG A 46 10.30 12.40 -2.08
CA ARG A 46 9.35 12.55 -0.97
C ARG A 46 8.78 11.20 -0.54
N GLN A 47 8.30 10.39 -1.50
CA GLN A 47 7.76 9.06 -1.23
C GLN A 47 8.83 8.12 -0.66
N ALA A 48 10.03 8.17 -1.22
CA ALA A 48 11.15 7.39 -0.73
C ALA A 48 11.53 7.75 0.71
N CYS A 49 11.50 9.05 1.05
CA CYS A 49 11.74 9.54 2.40
C CYS A 49 10.68 9.04 3.40
N ALA A 50 9.40 8.99 3.00
CA ALA A 50 8.35 8.41 3.84
C ALA A 50 8.63 6.94 4.18
N VAL A 51 8.92 6.12 3.18
CA VAL A 51 9.27 4.70 3.36
C VAL A 51 10.53 4.55 4.22
N GLU A 52 11.58 5.31 3.91
CA GLU A 52 12.85 5.27 4.65
C GLU A 52 12.67 5.62 6.12
N SER A 53 11.89 6.67 6.42
CA SER A 53 11.62 7.12 7.79
C SER A 53 10.91 6.06 8.62
N ALA A 54 9.95 5.34 8.01
CA ALA A 54 9.25 4.23 8.63
C ALA A 54 10.20 3.05 8.90
N ALA A 55 11.04 2.70 7.93
CA ALA A 55 12.02 1.62 8.05
C ALA A 55 13.05 1.89 9.15
N LYS A 56 13.58 3.13 9.22
CA LYS A 56 14.53 3.56 10.26
C LYS A 56 13.90 3.57 11.65
N SER A 57 12.64 3.98 11.76
CA SER A 57 11.92 4.02 13.04
C SER A 57 11.46 2.64 13.51
N HIS A 58 11.37 1.66 12.62
CA HIS A 58 10.92 0.29 12.93
C HIS A 58 11.85 -0.77 12.33
N PRO A 59 13.10 -0.89 12.80
CA PRO A 59 14.10 -1.79 12.21
C PRO A 59 13.73 -3.27 12.28
N TRP A 60 12.78 -3.64 13.17
CA TRP A 60 12.33 -5.02 13.39
C TRP A 60 10.99 -5.35 12.73
N ARG A 61 10.31 -4.37 12.11
CA ARG A 61 9.05 -4.58 11.39
C ARG A 61 9.32 -4.60 9.90
N ASN A 62 8.64 -5.48 9.18
CA ASN A 62 8.69 -5.48 7.73
C ASN A 62 7.88 -4.31 7.17
N ILE A 63 8.47 -3.60 6.24
CA ILE A 63 7.86 -2.55 5.43
C ILE A 63 7.60 -3.14 4.05
N TYR A 64 6.36 -3.07 3.59
CA TYR A 64 5.97 -3.48 2.25
C TYR A 64 5.54 -2.24 1.46
N VAL A 65 6.21 -1.98 0.34
CA VAL A 65 5.76 -1.01 -0.64
C VAL A 65 5.12 -1.76 -1.79
N LEU A 66 3.81 -1.61 -1.90
CA LEU A 66 2.96 -2.32 -2.84
C LEU A 66 2.71 -1.44 -4.06
N PHE A 67 3.02 -1.94 -5.26
CA PHE A 67 2.88 -1.21 -6.51
C PHE A 67 1.69 -1.75 -7.29
N SER A 68 0.71 -0.88 -7.56
CA SER A 68 -0.37 -1.22 -8.49
C SER A 68 0.01 -0.98 -9.94
N GLY A 69 1.18 -0.41 -10.25
CA GLY A 69 1.79 -0.36 -11.61
C GLY A 69 3.05 -1.25 -11.74
N PRO A 70 3.40 -1.73 -12.95
CA PRO A 70 4.60 -2.55 -13.12
C PRO A 70 5.86 -1.75 -12.76
N VAL A 71 6.83 -2.42 -12.16
CA VAL A 71 8.15 -1.86 -11.85
C VAL A 71 9.19 -2.62 -12.66
N THR A 72 9.97 -1.87 -13.44
CA THR A 72 10.98 -2.46 -14.33
C THR A 72 12.24 -2.85 -13.55
N GLU A 73 12.96 -3.84 -14.07
CA GLU A 73 14.29 -4.23 -13.56
C GLU A 73 15.26 -3.03 -13.48
N SER A 74 15.20 -2.13 -14.46
CA SER A 74 15.99 -0.91 -14.48
C SER A 74 15.70 -0.01 -13.28
N ALA A 75 14.43 0.12 -12.87
CA ALA A 75 14.06 0.90 -11.69
C ALA A 75 14.63 0.28 -10.40
N LEU A 76 14.85 -1.03 -10.35
CA LEU A 76 15.46 -1.71 -9.21
C LEU A 76 16.99 -1.62 -9.18
N HIS A 77 17.66 -1.48 -10.33
CA HIS A 77 19.13 -1.60 -10.44
C HIS A 77 19.87 -0.29 -10.74
N ILE A 78 19.21 0.73 -11.28
CA ILE A 78 19.84 2.02 -11.57
C ILE A 78 20.09 2.80 -10.28
N THR A 79 21.32 3.29 -10.10
CA THR A 79 21.77 3.97 -8.86
C THR A 79 21.06 5.28 -8.56
N SER A 80 20.50 5.96 -9.57
CA SER A 80 19.69 7.17 -9.40
C SER A 80 18.25 6.89 -8.98
N SER A 81 17.81 5.62 -8.98
CA SER A 81 16.47 5.25 -8.54
C SER A 81 16.35 5.20 -7.02
N SER A 82 15.28 5.76 -6.49
CA SER A 82 14.92 5.63 -5.07
C SER A 82 14.75 4.16 -4.65
N LEU A 83 14.25 3.29 -5.54
CA LEU A 83 14.07 1.87 -5.23
C LEU A 83 15.41 1.15 -5.03
N PHE A 84 16.43 1.52 -5.82
CA PHE A 84 17.78 1.00 -5.65
C PHE A 84 18.39 1.37 -4.28
N VAL A 85 18.05 2.54 -3.76
CA VAL A 85 18.49 2.94 -2.40
C VAL A 85 17.71 2.18 -1.35
N LEU A 86 16.38 2.13 -1.47
CA LEU A 86 15.50 1.51 -0.49
C LEU A 86 15.67 -0.02 -0.40
N LYS A 87 15.99 -0.72 -1.49
CA LYS A 87 16.23 -2.18 -1.46
C LYS A 87 17.44 -2.59 -0.61
N LYS A 88 18.29 -1.64 -0.20
CA LYS A 88 19.43 -1.90 0.68
C LYS A 88 19.01 -2.04 2.15
N TYR A 89 17.80 -1.62 2.51
CA TYR A 89 17.27 -1.81 3.85
C TYR A 89 16.74 -3.25 3.98
N PRO A 90 17.19 -4.01 5.00
CA PRO A 90 16.84 -5.43 5.12
C PRO A 90 15.37 -5.67 5.46
N ASN A 91 14.65 -4.64 5.93
CA ASN A 91 13.25 -4.72 6.30
C ASN A 91 12.31 -4.06 5.27
N ILE A 92 12.80 -3.61 4.10
CA ILE A 92 11.96 -3.07 3.03
C ILE A 92 11.77 -4.13 1.95
N ASN A 93 10.52 -4.40 1.62
CA ASN A 93 10.10 -5.37 0.62
C ASN A 93 9.21 -4.67 -0.43
N PHE A 94 9.38 -5.07 -1.69
CA PHE A 94 8.57 -4.59 -2.80
C PHE A 94 7.71 -5.72 -3.35
N ALA A 95 6.45 -5.43 -3.66
CA ALA A 95 5.57 -6.40 -4.28
C ALA A 95 4.59 -5.72 -5.25
N ARG A 96 4.15 -6.50 -6.22
CA ARG A 96 3.15 -6.15 -7.23
C ARG A 96 1.75 -6.43 -6.69
N VAL A 97 0.81 -5.52 -6.90
CA VAL A 97 -0.62 -5.73 -6.61
C VAL A 97 -1.41 -5.76 -7.90
N HIS A 98 -2.10 -6.87 -8.17
CA HIS A 98 -3.07 -6.98 -9.26
C HIS A 98 -4.45 -6.69 -8.70
N ILE A 99 -4.99 -5.51 -8.98
CA ILE A 99 -6.17 -4.96 -8.26
C ILE A 99 -7.34 -5.94 -8.21
N ASP A 100 -7.69 -6.57 -9.33
CA ASP A 100 -8.85 -7.48 -9.40
C ASP A 100 -8.65 -8.73 -8.54
N GLU A 101 -7.45 -9.32 -8.57
CA GLU A 101 -7.09 -10.49 -7.75
C GLU A 101 -6.93 -10.12 -6.28
N TYR A 102 -6.34 -8.97 -5.99
CA TYR A 102 -6.18 -8.44 -4.65
C TYR A 102 -7.53 -8.09 -4.03
N ALA A 103 -8.53 -7.70 -4.81
CA ALA A 103 -9.86 -7.42 -4.29
C ALA A 103 -10.67 -8.68 -3.93
N LYS A 104 -10.23 -9.88 -4.36
CA LYS A 104 -11.00 -11.11 -4.12
C LYS A 104 -11.26 -11.39 -2.65
N ASN A 105 -12.46 -11.90 -2.37
CA ASN A 105 -13.01 -12.18 -1.06
C ASN A 105 -13.15 -10.92 -0.17
N THR A 106 -13.46 -9.78 -0.78
CA THR A 106 -13.80 -8.53 -0.06
C THR A 106 -15.13 -7.98 -0.57
N ALA A 107 -15.76 -7.09 0.20
CA ALA A 107 -17.03 -6.47 -0.18
C ALA A 107 -16.95 -5.63 -1.48
N VAL A 108 -15.75 -5.18 -1.85
CA VAL A 108 -15.50 -4.34 -3.03
C VAL A 108 -15.04 -5.12 -4.26
N GLU A 109 -14.98 -6.46 -4.19
CA GLU A 109 -14.52 -7.31 -5.30
C GLU A 109 -15.26 -7.00 -6.60
N GLU A 110 -16.60 -7.06 -6.59
CA GLU A 110 -17.41 -6.83 -7.78
C GLU A 110 -17.31 -5.37 -8.28
N PHE A 111 -17.22 -4.41 -7.35
CA PHE A 111 -17.10 -3.00 -7.68
C PHE A 111 -15.78 -2.70 -8.41
N LEU A 112 -14.67 -3.28 -7.96
CA LEU A 112 -13.35 -3.12 -8.57
C LEU A 112 -13.24 -3.89 -9.89
N ALA A 113 -13.77 -5.12 -9.96
CA ALA A 113 -13.77 -5.93 -11.19
C ALA A 113 -14.56 -5.26 -12.33
N LYS A 114 -15.64 -4.52 -12.02
CA LYS A 114 -16.38 -3.71 -12.99
C LYS A 114 -15.66 -2.44 -13.44
N LYS A 115 -14.45 -2.18 -12.92
CA LYS A 115 -13.64 -0.99 -13.23
C LYS A 115 -14.38 0.32 -12.99
N THR A 116 -15.31 0.36 -12.04
CA THR A 116 -16.16 1.54 -11.79
C THR A 116 -15.34 2.78 -11.41
N ILE A 117 -14.18 2.59 -10.77
CA ILE A 117 -13.23 3.68 -10.45
C ILE A 117 -12.74 4.42 -11.70
N HIS A 118 -12.73 3.78 -12.88
CA HIS A 118 -12.22 4.36 -14.12
C HIS A 118 -13.04 5.55 -14.61
N ALA A 119 -14.29 5.67 -14.17
CA ALA A 119 -15.15 6.82 -14.48
C ALA A 119 -14.91 8.02 -13.55
N SER A 120 -14.19 7.84 -12.44
CA SER A 120 -13.96 8.90 -11.45
C SER A 120 -12.97 9.96 -11.95
N PRO A 121 -13.11 11.24 -11.55
CA PRO A 121 -12.04 12.22 -11.72
C PRO A 121 -10.85 12.00 -10.76
N TYR A 122 -11.00 11.17 -9.72
CA TYR A 122 -9.99 10.95 -8.66
C TYR A 122 -9.49 9.49 -8.61
N LYS A 123 -9.33 8.87 -9.77
CA LYS A 123 -9.09 7.43 -9.93
C LYS A 123 -7.91 6.90 -9.11
N ILE A 124 -6.78 7.61 -9.13
CA ILE A 124 -5.56 7.23 -8.41
C ILE A 124 -5.79 7.25 -6.89
N THR A 125 -6.40 8.33 -6.38
CA THR A 125 -6.73 8.48 -4.96
C THR A 125 -7.75 7.45 -4.51
N HIS A 126 -8.81 7.22 -5.29
CA HIS A 126 -9.80 6.19 -4.99
C HIS A 126 -9.19 4.80 -4.98
N THR A 127 -8.29 4.49 -5.91
CA THR A 127 -7.55 3.21 -5.92
C THR A 127 -6.74 3.04 -4.63
N SER A 128 -5.99 4.06 -4.21
CA SER A 128 -5.25 4.04 -2.93
C SER A 128 -6.18 3.87 -1.72
N ASN A 129 -7.37 4.48 -1.74
CA ASN A 129 -8.36 4.35 -0.67
C ASN A 129 -8.90 2.92 -0.55
N TYR A 130 -9.16 2.21 -1.65
CA TYR A 130 -9.58 0.82 -1.56
C TYR A 130 -8.43 -0.09 -1.15
N LEU A 131 -7.27 0.05 -1.80
CA LEU A 131 -6.13 -0.84 -1.56
C LEU A 131 -5.63 -0.79 -0.12
N ARG A 132 -5.63 0.38 0.55
CA ARG A 132 -5.23 0.46 1.97
C ARG A 132 -6.08 -0.42 2.88
N PHE A 133 -7.41 -0.38 2.70
CA PHE A 133 -8.32 -1.12 3.57
C PHE A 133 -8.41 -2.60 3.17
N ILE A 134 -8.27 -2.93 1.89
CA ILE A 134 -8.11 -4.33 1.44
C ILE A 134 -6.85 -4.94 2.07
N THR A 135 -5.72 -4.24 2.06
CA THR A 135 -4.47 -4.70 2.69
C THR A 135 -4.66 -4.94 4.17
N LEU A 136 -5.23 -3.98 4.91
CA LEU A 136 -5.49 -4.12 6.34
C LEU A 136 -6.49 -5.24 6.65
N PHE A 137 -7.51 -5.42 5.82
CA PHE A 137 -8.46 -6.53 5.97
C PHE A 137 -7.77 -7.89 5.81
N LYS A 138 -6.90 -8.05 4.80
CA LYS A 138 -6.21 -9.33 4.52
C LYS A 138 -5.10 -9.65 5.52
N TYR A 139 -4.29 -8.66 5.88
CA TYR A 139 -3.03 -8.88 6.58
C TYR A 139 -2.99 -8.27 7.99
N GLY A 140 -3.87 -7.31 8.28
CA GLY A 140 -3.72 -6.41 9.42
C GLY A 140 -2.48 -5.52 9.30
N GLY A 141 -2.04 -4.96 10.41
CA GLY A 141 -0.83 -4.15 10.51
C GLY A 141 -1.11 -2.65 10.44
N LEU A 142 -0.11 -1.90 9.99
CA LEU A 142 -0.15 -0.44 9.88
C LEU A 142 -0.10 -0.03 8.41
N TYR A 143 -1.03 0.81 7.98
CA TYR A 143 -0.95 1.51 6.70
C TYR A 143 -0.47 2.95 6.91
N LEU A 144 0.38 3.43 5.99
CA LEU A 144 0.84 4.81 5.90
C LEU A 144 0.70 5.30 4.45
N ASP A 145 0.17 6.52 4.28
CA ASP A 145 0.28 7.22 3.01
C ASP A 145 1.75 7.55 2.69
N MET A 146 2.08 7.59 1.40
CA MET A 146 3.46 7.81 0.93
C MET A 146 3.99 9.23 1.14
N ASP A 147 3.31 10.06 1.92
CA ASP A 147 3.76 11.37 2.32
C ASP A 147 3.80 11.58 3.83
N MET A 148 3.68 10.49 4.60
CA MET A 148 3.82 10.48 6.04
C MET A 148 5.28 10.23 6.46
N ILE A 149 5.86 11.17 7.22
CA ILE A 149 7.22 11.02 7.78
C ILE A 149 7.11 10.48 9.22
N VAL A 150 7.73 9.33 9.46
CA VAL A 150 7.77 8.68 10.78
C VAL A 150 8.99 9.18 11.54
N LEU A 151 8.77 9.98 12.57
CA LEU A 151 9.84 10.52 13.42
C LEU A 151 10.16 9.63 14.63
N LYS A 152 9.17 8.87 15.09
CA LYS A 152 9.28 7.99 16.26
C LYS A 152 8.52 6.69 16.03
N PRO A 153 8.93 5.59 16.68
CA PRO A 153 8.18 4.34 16.62
C PRO A 153 6.77 4.49 17.21
N PHE A 154 5.81 3.75 16.66
CA PHE A 154 4.40 3.74 17.12
C PHE A 154 4.16 2.78 18.30
N TYR A 155 5.19 2.48 19.09
CA TYR A 155 5.07 1.54 20.20
C TYR A 155 4.12 2.08 21.27
N GLY A 156 3.29 1.20 21.84
CA GLY A 156 2.38 1.54 22.94
C GLY A 156 1.05 2.18 22.53
N LEU A 157 0.78 2.40 21.23
CA LEU A 157 -0.53 2.91 20.76
C LEU A 157 -1.64 1.84 20.73
N GLY A 158 -1.33 0.61 21.12
CA GLY A 158 -2.24 -0.52 21.02
C GLY A 158 -2.31 -1.12 19.61
N ARG A 159 -3.28 -2.00 19.42
CA ARG A 159 -3.41 -2.86 18.22
C ARG A 159 -4.40 -2.35 17.19
N ASN A 160 -5.31 -1.45 17.57
CA ASN A 160 -6.35 -0.92 16.70
C ASN A 160 -6.50 0.58 16.97
N TRP A 161 -6.15 1.42 16.00
CA TRP A 161 -6.24 2.88 16.13
C TRP A 161 -6.25 3.56 14.76
N VAL A 162 -6.86 4.75 14.74
CA VAL A 162 -6.94 5.66 13.59
C VAL A 162 -6.50 7.05 14.03
N VAL A 163 -6.11 7.90 13.08
CA VAL A 163 -5.70 9.26 13.38
C VAL A 163 -6.89 10.21 13.31
N ARG A 164 -7.03 11.07 14.32
CA ARG A 164 -7.95 12.19 14.28
C ARG A 164 -7.34 13.33 13.44
N GLU A 165 -8.02 13.74 12.38
CA GLU A 165 -7.59 14.87 11.56
C GLU A 165 -7.99 16.21 12.21
N ASN A 166 -9.22 16.28 12.72
CA ASN A 166 -9.74 17.43 13.46
C ASN A 166 -10.96 17.03 14.32
N ASP A 167 -11.72 18.00 14.81
CA ASP A 167 -12.85 17.73 15.71
C ASP A 167 -13.98 16.90 15.09
N HIS A 168 -14.07 16.87 13.76
CA HIS A 168 -15.18 16.26 13.01
C HIS A 168 -14.74 15.10 12.11
N PHE A 169 -13.44 15.00 11.81
CA PHE A 169 -12.93 14.05 10.82
C PHE A 169 -11.83 13.15 11.37
N ILE A 170 -11.93 11.88 10.98
CA ILE A 170 -10.90 10.84 11.16
C ILE A 170 -10.16 10.72 9.83
N GLY A 171 -8.83 10.77 9.89
CA GLY A 171 -7.97 10.59 8.74
C GLY A 171 -7.70 9.11 8.46
N SER A 172 -7.59 8.76 7.18
CA SER A 172 -7.24 7.42 6.71
C SER A 172 -5.78 7.29 6.28
N ALA A 173 -4.99 8.38 6.37
CA ALA A 173 -3.59 8.41 5.96
C ALA A 173 -2.66 7.57 6.84
N VAL A 174 -3.09 7.29 8.07
CA VAL A 174 -2.39 6.43 9.02
C VAL A 174 -3.45 5.62 9.76
N VAL A 175 -3.45 4.30 9.56
CA VAL A 175 -4.43 3.39 10.16
C VAL A 175 -3.74 2.13 10.60
N ASN A 176 -3.91 1.74 11.86
CA ASN A 176 -3.46 0.45 12.34
C ASN A 176 -4.68 -0.41 12.70
N ALA A 177 -4.82 -1.54 12.03
CA ALA A 177 -5.86 -2.52 12.30
C ALA A 177 -5.20 -3.88 12.45
N ALA A 178 -5.32 -4.50 13.61
CA ALA A 178 -4.78 -5.83 13.82
C ALA A 178 -5.63 -6.89 13.09
N LYS A 179 -5.00 -8.01 12.75
CA LYS A 179 -5.68 -9.21 12.27
C LYS A 179 -6.35 -9.96 13.44
N ASP A 180 -7.24 -9.26 14.13
CA ASP A 180 -8.10 -9.75 15.21
C ASP A 180 -9.56 -9.44 14.89
N GLY A 181 -10.50 -9.89 15.74
CA GLY A 181 -11.93 -9.71 15.47
C GLY A 181 -12.36 -8.24 15.33
N LEU A 182 -11.74 -7.32 16.08
CA LEU A 182 -12.09 -5.90 16.02
C LEU A 182 -11.53 -5.23 14.76
N GLY A 183 -10.25 -5.46 14.45
CA GLY A 183 -9.62 -4.87 13.27
C GLY A 183 -10.19 -5.42 11.96
N GLN A 184 -10.55 -6.72 11.93
CA GLN A 184 -11.26 -7.31 10.79
C GLN A 184 -12.66 -6.75 10.62
N GLU A 185 -13.43 -6.62 11.70
CA GLU A 185 -14.78 -6.03 11.63
C GLU A 185 -14.74 -4.56 11.20
N PHE A 186 -13.80 -3.78 11.73
CA PHE A 186 -13.58 -2.40 11.34
C PHE A 186 -13.26 -2.27 9.85
N THR A 187 -12.27 -3.02 9.35
CA THR A 187 -11.85 -2.96 7.95
C THR A 187 -12.92 -3.50 7.00
N ARG A 188 -13.66 -4.54 7.39
CA ARG A 188 -14.83 -5.05 6.66
C ARG A 188 -15.90 -3.98 6.48
N ARG A 189 -16.30 -3.30 7.56
CA ARG A 189 -17.32 -2.24 7.51
C ARG A 189 -16.92 -1.02 6.70
N VAL A 190 -15.61 -0.71 6.63
CA VAL A 190 -15.12 0.40 5.78
C VAL A 190 -15.21 0.06 4.30
N LEU A 191 -15.14 -1.23 3.95
CA LEU A 191 -15.24 -1.70 2.57
C LEU A 191 -16.69 -1.92 2.10
N GLU A 192 -17.68 -1.89 2.99
CA GLU A 192 -19.12 -2.04 2.67
C GLU A 192 -19.77 -0.70 2.30
#